data_AF-A0A3E2NCS1-F1
#
_entry.id   AF-A0A3E2NCS1-F1
#
_cell.length_a   1.000
_cell.length_b   1.000
_cell.length_c   1.000
_cell.angle_alpha   90.00
_cell.angle_beta   90.00
_cell.angle_gamma   90.00
#
_symmetry.space_group_name_H-M   'P 1'
#
loop_
_entity.id
_entity.type
_entity.pdbx_description
1 polymer ?
#
loop_
_entity_poly.entity_id
_entity_poly.type
_entity_poly.pdbx_seq_one_letter_code
_entity_poly.pdbx_strand_id
1 'polypeptide(L)' 'MIDYSPFWETLEKSSETWYTLTKKHHLSDSTLFRLKHNKFVSMKTINDLCRILNCNIEDIARYIPSDSDQIL' A
#
# COMPACT_ATOMS: atom_id res chain seq x y z
N MET A 1 -11.58 -2.93 8.57
CA MET A 1 -10.81 -3.34 7.38
C MET A 1 -9.63 -2.41 7.13
N ILE A 2 -8.58 -2.87 6.46
CA ILE A 2 -7.45 -1.99 6.05
C ILE A 2 -7.74 -1.41 4.67
N ASP A 3 -7.65 -0.09 4.55
CA ASP A 3 -7.81 0.68 3.32
C ASP A 3 -6.46 1.22 2.84
N TYR A 4 -6.13 0.95 1.58
CA TYR A 4 -4.92 1.46 0.92
C TYR A 4 -5.21 2.61 -0.05
N SER A 5 -6.37 3.26 0.03
CA SER A 5 -6.60 4.52 -0.69
C SER A 5 -5.48 5.57 -0.46
N PRO A 6 -4.94 5.75 0.77
CA PRO A 6 -3.82 6.67 1.00
C PRO A 6 -2.59 6.36 0.14
N PHE A 7 -2.23 5.08 -0.04
CA PHE A 7 -1.11 4.69 -0.89
C PHE A 7 -1.24 5.23 -2.32
N TRP A 8 -2.44 5.19 -2.92
CA TRP A 8 -2.64 5.67 -4.28
C TRP A 8 -2.51 7.20 -4.39
N GLU A 9 -3.04 7.92 -3.39
CA GLU A 9 -2.87 9.38 -3.30
C GLU A 9 -1.39 9.76 -3.12
N THR A 10 -0.66 9.00 -2.31
CA THR A 10 0.77 9.21 -2.08
C THR A 10 1.58 8.89 -3.33
N LEU A 11 1.23 7.83 -4.05
CA LEU A 11 1.86 7.48 -5.32
C LEU A 11 1.65 8.58 -6.37
N GLU A 12 0.43 9.12 -6.48
CA GLU A 12 0.10 10.22 -7.41
C GLU A 12 0.88 11.51 -7.11
N LYS A 13 1.15 11.79 -5.82
CA LYS A 13 1.95 12.95 -5.38
C LYS A 13 3.47 12.72 -5.50
N SER A 14 3.90 11.49 -5.77
CA SER A 14 5.32 11.12 -5.87
C SER A 14 5.83 11.18 -7.31
N SER A 15 7.15 11.08 -7.49
CA SER A 15 7.75 10.87 -8.82
C SER A 15 7.72 9.41 -9.28
N GLU A 16 7.23 8.50 -8.43
CA GLU A 16 7.15 7.07 -8.73
C GLU A 16 5.83 6.77 -9.47
N THR A 17 5.87 5.77 -10.35
CA THR A 17 4.73 5.33 -11.14
C THR A 17 4.55 3.83 -10.98
N TRP A 18 3.43 3.29 -11.45
CA TRP A 18 3.24 1.84 -11.50
C TRP A 18 4.41 1.10 -12.17
N TYR A 19 4.95 1.69 -13.25
CA TYR A 19 6.08 1.12 -13.97
C TYR A 19 7.35 1.10 -13.12
N THR A 20 7.66 2.20 -12.40
CA THR A 20 8.86 2.23 -11.57
C THR A 20 8.74 1.28 -10.37
N LEU A 21 7.55 1.16 -9.76
CA LEU A 21 7.31 0.19 -8.71
C LEU A 21 7.58 -1.25 -9.17
N THR A 22 7.09 -1.64 -10.34
CA THR A 22 7.26 -3.02 -10.86
C THR A 22 8.66 -3.29 -11.42
N LYS A 23 9.25 -2.34 -12.15
CA LYS A 23 10.50 -2.56 -12.91
C LYS A 23 11.76 -2.12 -12.18
N LYS A 24 11.71 -1.01 -11.44
CA LYS A 24 12.87 -0.46 -10.72
C LYS A 24 12.93 -0.98 -9.28
N HIS A 25 11.78 -1.02 -8.60
CA HIS A 25 11.71 -1.44 -7.19
C HIS A 25 11.30 -2.91 -7.02
N HIS A 26 11.12 -3.64 -8.13
CA HIS A 26 10.79 -5.07 -8.17
C HIS A 26 9.58 -5.46 -7.31
N LEU A 27 8.62 -4.54 -7.17
CA LEU A 27 7.36 -4.82 -6.50
C LEU A 27 6.55 -5.79 -7.36
N SER A 28 6.13 -6.92 -6.77
CA SER A 28 5.42 -7.94 -7.53
C SER A 28 4.02 -7.47 -7.95
N ASP A 29 3.56 -7.92 -9.12
CA ASP A 29 2.19 -7.68 -9.58
C ASP A 29 1.15 -8.18 -8.56
N SER A 30 1.47 -9.26 -7.85
CA SER A 30 0.63 -9.79 -6.76
C SER A 30 0.50 -8.82 -5.58
N THR A 31 1.54 -8.06 -5.26
CA THR A 31 1.50 -7.05 -4.21
C THR A 31 0.62 -5.87 -4.63
N LEU A 32 0.80 -5.39 -5.85
CA LEU A 32 0.00 -4.29 -6.39
C LEU A 32 -1.48 -4.66 -6.53
N PHE A 33 -1.77 -5.89 -6.97
CA PHE A 33 -3.12 -6.43 -6.99
C PHE A 33 -3.75 -6.44 -5.59
N ARG A 34 -3.02 -6.88 -4.57
CA ARG A 34 -3.51 -6.87 -3.17
C ARG A 34 -3.83 -5.47 -2.67
N LEU A 35 -2.95 -4.51 -2.92
CA LEU A 35 -3.17 -3.09 -2.56
C LEU A 35 -4.43 -2.54 -3.25
N LYS A 36 -4.61 -2.83 -4.55
CA LYS A 36 -5.77 -2.38 -5.32
C LYS A 36 -7.10 -2.94 -4.81
N HIS A 37 -7.07 -4.12 -4.22
CA HIS A 37 -8.25 -4.84 -3.72
C HIS A 37 -8.36 -4.86 -2.19
N ASN A 38 -7.65 -3.96 -1.49
CA ASN A 38 -7.67 -3.86 -0.03
C ASN A 38 -7.45 -5.20 0.68
N LYS A 39 -6.57 -6.04 0.11
CA LYS A 39 -6.14 -7.29 0.74
C LYS A 39 -4.98 -7.02 1.69
N PHE A 40 -4.94 -7.73 2.82
CA PHE A 40 -3.81 -7.64 3.74
C PHE A 40 -2.49 -7.75 3.00
N VAL A 41 -1.47 -7.00 3.40
CA VAL A 41 -0.08 -7.17 2.98
C VAL A 41 0.79 -7.31 4.23
N SER A 42 2.05 -7.70 4.06
CA SER A 42 2.96 -7.81 5.20
C SER A 42 3.43 -6.44 5.67
N MET A 43 3.77 -6.31 6.95
CA MET A 43 4.42 -5.08 7.46
C MET A 43 5.76 -4.78 6.78
N LYS A 44 6.47 -5.82 6.31
CA LYS A 44 7.65 -5.65 5.47
C LYS A 44 7.32 -4.90 4.18
N THR A 45 6.21 -5.26 3.51
CA THR A 45 5.74 -4.58 2.31
C THR A 45 5.46 -3.10 2.59
N ILE A 46 4.76 -2.80 3.68
CA ILE A 46 4.48 -1.43 4.08
C ILE A 46 5.78 -0.64 4.31
N ASN A 47 6.73 -1.20 5.05
CA ASN A 47 8.05 -0.59 5.24
C ASN A 47 8.78 -0.31 3.92
N ASP A 48 8.77 -1.27 3.00
CA ASP A 48 9.42 -1.10 1.70
C ASP A 48 8.74 0.04 0.89
N LEU A 49 7.41 0.13 0.92
CA LEU A 49 6.66 1.22 0.29
C LEU A 49 6.96 2.59 0.92
N CYS A 50 7.00 2.68 2.26
CA CYS A 50 7.36 3.92 2.95
C CYS A 50 8.77 4.39 2.57
N ARG A 51 9.72 3.45 2.40
CA ARG A 51 11.09 3.78 1.96
C ARG A 51 11.16 4.24 0.50
N ILE A 52 10.36 3.63 -0.38
CA ILE A 52 10.31 3.98 -1.80
C ILE A 52 9.69 5.37 -2.00
N LEU A 53 8.58 5.63 -1.30
CA LEU A 53 7.80 6.86 -1.45
C LEU A 53 8.24 7.98 -0.47
N ASN A 54 9.17 7.67 0.44
CA ASN A 54 9.65 8.56 1.49
C ASN A 54 8.50 9.22 2.28
N CYS A 55 7.63 8.37 2.82
CA CYS A 55 6.39 8.77 3.51
C CYS A 55 6.20 7.99 4.82
N ASN A 56 5.20 8.40 5.61
CA ASN A 56 4.84 7.72 6.84
C ASN A 56 3.92 6.51 6.56
N ILE A 57 3.59 5.75 7.60
CA ILE A 57 2.72 4.57 7.46
C ILE A 57 1.28 4.94 7.12
N GLU A 58 0.77 6.04 7.69
CA GLU A 58 -0.57 6.56 7.46
C GLU A 58 -0.79 7.03 6.01
N ASP A 59 0.30 7.38 5.32
CA ASP A 59 0.30 7.74 3.90
C ASP A 59 0.16 6.50 2.99
N ILE A 60 0.28 5.29 3.54
CA ILE A 60 0.12 4.02 2.82
C ILE A 60 -1.19 3.35 3.17
N ALA A 61 -1.52 3.28 4.45
CA ALA A 61 -2.64 2.49 4.94
C ALA A 61 -3.37 3.17 6.10
N ARG A 62 -4.68 3.00 6.14
CA ARG A 62 -5.51 3.39 7.29
C ARG A 62 -6.46 2.28 7.67
N TYR A 63 -6.79 2.21 8.95
CA TYR A 63 -7.86 1.35 9.43
C TYR A 63 -9.21 2.06 9.30
N ILE A 64 -10.19 1.36 8.74
CA ILE A 64 -11.59 1.78 8.71
C ILE A 64 -12.41 0.72 9.45
N PRO A 65 -13.15 1.08 10.52
CA PRO A 65 -14.03 0.14 11.21
C PRO A 65 -14.98 -0.55 10.23
N SER A 66 -15.11 -1.88 10.34
CA SER A 66 -16.02 -2.67 9.51
C SER A 66 -16.71 -3.75 10.32
N ASP A 67 -18.01 -3.94 10.10
CA ASP A 67 -18.77 -5.05 10.69
C ASP A 67 -18.28 -6.42 10.21
N SER A 68 -17.47 -6.45 9.15
CA SER A 68 -16.82 -7.65 8.62
C SER A 68 -15.45 -7.94 9.24
N ASP A 69 -15.00 -7.14 10.23
CA ASP A 69 -13.73 -7.38 10.90
C ASP A 69 -13.79 -8.67 11.74
N GLN A 70 -12.62 -9.27 12.00
CA GLN A 70 -12.53 -10.46 12.82
C GLN A 70 -13.04 -10.19 14.23
N ILE A 71 -13.70 -11.18 14.83
CA ILE A 71 -14.09 -11.13 16.24
C ILE A 71 -12.80 -11.09 17.08
N LEU A 72 -12.73 -10.14 18.02
CA LEU A 72 -11.59 -9.93 18.92
C LEU A 72 -11.68 -10.83 20.16
#